data_AF-A0A8I0JAZ1-F1
#
_entry.id   AF-A0A8I0JAZ1-F1
#
_cell.length_a   1.000
_cell.length_b   1.000
_cell.length_c   1.000
_cell.angle_alpha   90.00
_cell.angle_beta   90.00
_cell.angle_gamma   90.00
#
_symmetry.space_group_name_H-M   'P 1'
#
loop_
_entity.id
_entity.type
_entity.pdbx_description
1 polymer ?
#
loop_
_entity_poly.entity_id
_entity_poly.type
_entity_poly.pdbx_seq_one_letter_code
_entity_poly.pdbx_strand_id
1 'polypeptide(L)'
;GFSFAGLHGTSGTIGQETVNYSWSGNTLTATGPRGVLFTVTVANAATGAYTVELKDNVLHTAGPNGEDNVSVGLGYTVTDADNSVANGTLTVAFNDDVPSAANEAGGAVPEGTTISGSFDFAAGADGAT
;
A
#
# COMPACT_ATOMS: atom_id res chain seq x y z
N GLY A 1 17.97 -14.21 -13.78
CA GLY A 1 17.90 -13.03 -12.90
C GLY A 1 16.61 -13.04 -12.10
N PHE A 2 16.45 -12.08 -11.20
CA PHE A 2 15.25 -11.85 -10.39
C PHE A 2 14.03 -11.46 -11.26
N SER A 3 12.87 -12.07 -11.04
CA SER A 3 11.66 -11.85 -11.86
C SER A 3 10.36 -12.21 -11.13
N PHE A 4 9.31 -11.40 -11.35
CA PHE A 4 7.93 -11.71 -10.95
C PHE A 4 7.07 -12.27 -12.09
N ALA A 5 7.68 -12.70 -13.21
CA ALA A 5 6.94 -13.21 -14.38
C ALA A 5 5.95 -14.35 -14.05
N GLY A 6 6.22 -15.14 -13.02
CA GLY A 6 5.32 -16.20 -12.55
C GLY A 6 3.98 -15.71 -11.99
N LEU A 7 3.86 -14.42 -11.66
CA LEU A 7 2.59 -13.82 -11.22
C LEU A 7 1.74 -13.32 -12.39
N HIS A 8 2.27 -13.25 -13.62
CA HIS A 8 1.54 -12.70 -14.75
C HIS A 8 0.25 -13.47 -15.03
N GLY A 9 -0.86 -12.74 -15.14
CA GLY A 9 -2.18 -13.31 -15.42
C GLY A 9 -2.83 -14.00 -14.21
N THR A 10 -2.20 -13.94 -13.04
CA THR A 10 -2.79 -14.42 -11.79
C THR A 10 -3.54 -13.29 -11.08
N SER A 11 -4.32 -13.64 -10.07
CA SER A 11 -5.05 -12.70 -9.23
C SER A 11 -4.79 -12.96 -7.75
N GLY A 12 -4.95 -11.94 -6.92
CA GLY A 12 -4.90 -12.05 -5.46
C GLY A 12 -5.88 -11.09 -4.80
N THR A 13 -6.08 -11.25 -3.50
CA THR A 13 -6.86 -10.30 -2.70
C THR A 13 -5.91 -9.40 -1.93
N ILE A 14 -6.15 -8.09 -2.00
CA ILE A 14 -5.38 -7.07 -1.28
C ILE A 14 -6.39 -6.13 -0.64
N GLY A 15 -6.43 -6.16 0.68
CA GLY A 15 -7.48 -5.50 1.45
C GLY A 15 -8.83 -6.08 1.05
N GLN A 16 -9.75 -5.19 0.66
CA GLN A 16 -11.09 -5.58 0.22
C GLN A 16 -11.22 -5.79 -1.29
N GLU A 17 -10.13 -5.69 -2.06
CA GLU A 17 -10.15 -5.76 -3.51
C GLU A 17 -9.48 -7.04 -4.05
N THR A 18 -10.08 -7.62 -5.10
CA THR A 18 -9.37 -8.58 -5.94
C THR A 18 -8.57 -7.82 -6.99
N VAL A 19 -7.26 -8.07 -7.04
CA VAL A 19 -6.34 -7.47 -8.00
C VAL A 19 -5.87 -8.51 -9.01
N ASN A 20 -5.66 -8.07 -10.25
CA ASN A 20 -5.03 -8.85 -11.31
C ASN A 20 -3.58 -8.39 -11.49
N TYR A 21 -2.66 -9.34 -11.64
CA TYR A 21 -1.25 -9.07 -11.81
C TYR A 21 -0.84 -9.12 -13.28
N SER A 22 -0.16 -8.06 -13.74
CA SER A 22 0.47 -8.01 -15.05
C SER A 22 1.97 -7.80 -14.92
N TRP A 23 2.78 -8.63 -15.59
CA TRP A 23 4.23 -8.47 -15.65
C TRP A 23 4.61 -8.06 -17.06
N SER A 24 5.22 -6.89 -17.21
CA SER A 24 5.67 -6.37 -18.50
C SER A 24 7.05 -5.72 -18.37
N GLY A 25 7.99 -6.13 -19.21
CA GLY A 25 9.40 -5.74 -19.11
C GLY A 25 9.99 -6.16 -17.77
N ASN A 26 10.08 -5.20 -16.84
CA ASN A 26 10.63 -5.38 -15.49
C ASN A 26 9.67 -4.90 -14.39
N THR A 27 8.40 -4.66 -14.73
CA THR A 27 7.41 -4.09 -13.82
C THR A 27 6.24 -5.03 -13.62
N LEU A 28 5.94 -5.34 -12.36
CA LEU A 28 4.71 -5.98 -11.90
C LEU A 28 3.69 -4.88 -11.62
N THR A 29 2.49 -4.99 -12.17
CA THR A 29 1.37 -4.07 -11.93
C THR A 29 0.22 -4.84 -11.29
N ALA A 30 -0.24 -4.40 -10.13
CA ALA A 30 -1.44 -4.91 -9.48
C ALA A 30 -2.62 -3.97 -9.78
N THR A 31 -3.63 -4.46 -10.51
CA THR A 31 -4.79 -3.67 -10.93
C THR A 31 -6.06 -4.21 -10.30
N GLY A 32 -6.72 -3.40 -9.47
CA GLY A 32 -8.02 -3.69 -8.88
C GLY A 32 -9.17 -3.01 -9.65
N PRO A 33 -10.41 -3.09 -9.12
CA PRO A 33 -11.59 -2.46 -9.73
C PRO A 33 -11.48 -0.94 -9.86
N ARG A 34 -10.73 -0.27 -8.98
CA ARG A 34 -10.52 1.19 -8.99
C ARG A 34 -9.34 1.66 -9.85
N GLY A 35 -8.56 0.73 -10.40
CA GLY A 35 -7.36 1.03 -11.19
C GLY A 35 -6.11 0.36 -10.65
N VAL A 36 -4.95 0.94 -10.98
CA VAL A 36 -3.66 0.42 -10.50
C VAL A 36 -3.50 0.75 -9.03
N LEU A 37 -3.32 -0.29 -8.21
CA LEU A 37 -3.15 -0.15 -6.76
C LEU A 37 -1.69 0.09 -6.40
N PHE A 38 -0.77 -0.72 -6.94
CA PHE A 38 0.67 -0.50 -6.82
C PHE A 38 1.43 -1.13 -7.98
N THR A 39 2.71 -0.75 -8.09
CA THR A 39 3.67 -1.37 -9.00
C THR A 39 4.93 -1.81 -8.26
N VAL A 40 5.57 -2.86 -8.77
CA VAL A 40 6.91 -3.29 -8.34
C VAL A 40 7.82 -3.31 -9.57
N THR A 41 8.84 -2.44 -9.59
CA THR A 41 9.80 -2.36 -10.69
C THR A 41 11.14 -2.91 -10.26
N VAL A 42 11.64 -3.92 -10.98
CA VAL A 42 12.97 -4.51 -10.77
C VAL A 42 14.00 -3.65 -11.51
N ALA A 43 14.75 -2.84 -10.75
CA ALA A 43 15.77 -1.95 -11.27
C ALA A 43 17.05 -2.70 -11.68
N ASN A 44 17.37 -3.81 -11.00
CA ASN A 44 18.51 -4.65 -11.35
C ASN A 44 18.21 -6.12 -11.05
N ALA A 45 18.05 -6.92 -12.10
CA ALA A 45 17.74 -8.35 -11.98
C ALA A 45 18.92 -9.22 -11.51
N ALA A 46 20.16 -8.72 -11.57
CA ALA A 46 21.33 -9.45 -11.07
C ALA A 46 21.51 -9.28 -9.55
N THR A 47 21.21 -8.09 -9.02
CA THR A 47 21.29 -7.82 -7.57
C THR A 47 19.94 -8.00 -6.85
N GLY A 48 18.84 -8.04 -7.60
CA GLY A 48 17.48 -8.05 -7.04
C GLY A 48 17.02 -6.68 -6.55
N ALA A 49 17.67 -5.57 -6.92
CA ALA A 49 17.21 -4.25 -6.53
C ALA A 49 15.83 -3.96 -7.16
N TYR A 50 14.86 -3.56 -6.33
CA TYR A 50 13.50 -3.25 -6.74
C TYR A 50 13.00 -1.96 -6.09
N THR A 51 11.94 -1.40 -6.66
CA THR A 51 11.16 -0.29 -6.11
C THR A 51 9.69 -0.70 -6.05
N VAL A 52 9.01 -0.32 -4.98
CA VAL A 52 7.56 -0.49 -4.83
C VAL A 52 6.95 0.90 -4.79
N GLU A 53 5.92 1.13 -5.59
CA GLU A 53 5.19 2.39 -5.62
C GLU A 53 3.70 2.11 -5.42
N LEU A 54 3.14 2.64 -4.32
CA LEU A 54 1.71 2.67 -4.07
C LEU A 54 1.07 3.77 -4.94
N LYS A 55 0.13 3.40 -5.79
CA LYS A 55 -0.53 4.28 -6.77
C LYS A 55 -1.89 4.76 -6.30
N ASP A 56 -2.59 3.93 -5.53
CA ASP A 56 -3.87 4.24 -4.89
C ASP A 56 -3.91 3.61 -3.50
N ASN A 57 -4.75 4.13 -2.60
CA ASN A 57 -4.87 3.60 -1.24
C ASN A 57 -5.40 2.16 -1.26
N VAL A 58 -5.01 1.32 -0.30
CA VAL A 58 -5.62 -0.01 -0.13
C VAL A 58 -6.88 0.14 0.72
N LEU A 59 -7.98 -0.50 0.32
CA LEU A 59 -9.20 -0.49 1.14
C LEU A 59 -9.08 -1.53 2.26
N HIS A 60 -9.15 -1.07 3.49
CA HIS A 60 -9.07 -1.92 4.68
C HIS A 60 -10.47 -2.25 5.21
N THR A 61 -10.54 -3.27 6.06
CA THR A 61 -11.71 -3.48 6.91
C THR A 61 -11.55 -2.65 8.17
N ALA A 62 -12.65 -2.20 8.78
CA ALA A 62 -12.57 -1.52 10.06
C ALA A 62 -11.97 -2.45 11.13
N GLY A 63 -10.69 -2.26 11.45
CA GLY A 63 -10.02 -2.97 12.52
C GLY A 63 -10.29 -2.34 13.89
N PRO A 64 -9.77 -2.94 14.98
CA PRO A 64 -9.92 -2.39 16.32
C PRO A 64 -9.39 -0.95 16.38
N ASN A 65 -10.21 -0.03 16.89
CA ASN A 65 -9.92 1.41 16.95
C ASN A 65 -9.72 2.09 15.58
N GLY A 66 -10.01 1.42 14.47
CA GLY A 66 -9.83 1.97 13.12
C GLY A 66 -8.43 1.74 12.52
N GLU A 67 -7.53 1.01 13.18
CA GLU A 67 -6.25 0.57 12.61
C GLU A 67 -6.42 -0.81 11.96
N ASP A 68 -5.84 -1.04 10.78
CA ASP A 68 -5.76 -2.36 10.17
C ASP A 68 -4.48 -2.51 9.33
N ASN A 69 -3.94 -3.73 9.24
CA ASN A 69 -2.75 -3.99 8.43
C ASN A 69 -2.97 -5.17 7.49
N VAL A 70 -2.94 -4.86 6.21
CA VAL A 70 -3.09 -5.82 5.11
C VAL A 70 -1.70 -6.15 4.58
N SER A 71 -1.44 -7.42 4.23
CA SER A 71 -0.16 -7.79 3.61
C SER A 71 -0.37 -8.73 2.44
N VAL A 72 0.47 -8.58 1.42
CA VAL A 72 0.50 -9.43 0.23
C VAL A 72 1.89 -10.04 0.06
N GLY A 73 1.92 -11.35 -0.20
CA GLY A 73 3.13 -12.07 -0.57
C GLY A 73 3.24 -12.19 -2.08
N LEU A 74 4.29 -11.60 -2.67
CA LEU A 74 4.57 -11.65 -4.09
C LEU A 74 5.69 -12.67 -4.36
N GLY A 75 5.32 -13.82 -4.93
CA GLY A 75 6.28 -14.84 -5.31
C GLY A 75 7.20 -14.38 -6.45
N TYR A 76 8.51 -14.53 -6.27
CA TYR A 76 9.51 -14.24 -7.29
C TYR A 76 10.41 -15.45 -7.56
N THR A 77 11.05 -15.41 -8.72
CA THR A 77 12.05 -16.40 -9.16
C THR A 77 13.39 -15.71 -9.34
N VAL A 78 14.48 -16.42 -9.02
CA VAL A 78 15.85 -16.01 -9.33
C VAL A 78 16.49 -17.12 -10.12
N THR A 79 16.94 -16.80 -11.34
CA THR A 79 17.74 -17.69 -12.19
C THR A 79 19.19 -17.22 -12.22
N ASP A 80 20.16 -18.09 -11.98
CA ASP A 80 21.59 -17.74 -12.10
C ASP A 80 22.14 -18.02 -13.52
N ALA A 81 23.45 -17.95 -13.70
CA ALA A 81 24.11 -18.09 -14.99
C ALA A 81 24.11 -19.52 -15.56
N ASP A 82 23.93 -20.54 -14.70
CA ASP A 82 23.89 -21.94 -15.14
C ASP A 82 22.45 -22.47 -15.32
N ASN A 83 21.47 -21.59 -15.17
CA ASN A 83 20.02 -21.83 -15.21
C ASN A 83 19.45 -22.53 -13.97
N SER A 84 20.18 -22.54 -12.85
CA SER A 84 19.59 -22.93 -11.58
C SER A 84 18.52 -21.92 -11.15
N VAL A 85 17.41 -22.42 -10.61
CA VAL A 85 16.25 -21.60 -10.22
C VAL A 85 16.00 -21.72 -8.72
N ALA A 86 15.87 -20.58 -8.06
CA ALA A 86 15.38 -20.46 -6.69
C ALA A 86 14.11 -19.61 -6.65
N ASN A 87 13.21 -19.93 -5.71
CA ASN A 87 11.98 -19.17 -5.47
C ASN A 87 12.09 -18.40 -4.15
N GLY A 88 11.43 -17.25 -4.08
CA GLY A 88 11.29 -16.48 -2.85
C GLY A 88 10.01 -15.66 -2.84
N THR A 89 9.79 -14.92 -1.75
CA THR A 89 8.59 -14.10 -1.56
C THR A 89 8.99 -12.71 -1.12
N LEU A 90 8.49 -11.69 -1.82
CA LEU A 90 8.49 -10.31 -1.37
C LEU A 90 7.17 -10.02 -0.65
N THR A 91 7.22 -9.78 0.66
CA THR A 91 6.04 -9.35 1.41
C THR A 91 5.93 -7.83 1.40
N VAL A 92 4.78 -7.32 0.96
CA VAL A 92 4.44 -5.90 1.02
C VAL A 92 3.30 -5.74 2.04
N ALA A 93 3.52 -4.89 3.04
CA ALA A 93 2.53 -4.56 4.05
C ALA A 93 1.97 -3.15 3.80
N PHE A 94 0.65 -3.02 3.87
CA PHE A 94 -0.11 -1.79 3.83
C PHE A 94 -0.69 -1.59 5.23
N ASN A 95 -0.27 -0.53 5.90
CA ASN A 95 -0.75 -0.18 7.23
C ASN A 95 -1.73 0.99 7.09
N ASP A 96 -2.94 0.81 7.61
CA ASP A 96 -3.97 1.82 7.70
C ASP A 96 -3.97 2.40 9.11
N ASP A 97 -3.84 3.72 9.18
CA ASP A 97 -3.71 4.48 10.41
C ASP A 97 -5.00 5.21 10.78
N VAL A 98 -5.18 5.48 12.08
CA VAL A 98 -6.37 6.15 12.57
C VAL A 98 -6.24 7.66 12.49
N PRO A 99 -7.25 8.38 11.99
CA PRO A 99 -7.25 9.83 12.08
C PRO A 99 -7.22 10.30 13.54
N SER A 100 -6.34 11.26 13.83
CA SER A 100 -6.20 11.82 15.18
C SER A 100 -6.78 13.23 15.25
N ALA A 101 -7.57 13.48 16.30
CA ALA A 101 -8.02 14.80 16.71
C ALA A 101 -7.80 14.95 18.22
N ALA A 102 -7.30 16.12 18.62
CA ALA A 102 -7.12 16.47 20.03
C ALA A 102 -8.25 17.36 20.50
N ASN A 103 -8.67 17.20 21.75
CA ASN A 103 -9.68 18.08 22.33
C ASN A 103 -9.07 19.47 22.57
N GLU A 104 -9.73 20.51 22.07
CA GLU A 104 -9.30 21.89 22.27
C GLU A 104 -9.63 22.36 23.69
N ALA A 105 -8.89 23.36 24.16
CA ALA A 105 -9.19 23.99 25.44
C ALA A 105 -10.55 24.69 25.36
N GLY A 106 -11.48 24.29 26.23
CA GLY A 106 -12.78 24.97 26.36
C GLY A 106 -12.60 26.43 26.78
N GLY A 107 -13.20 27.36 26.02
CA GLY A 107 -13.17 28.79 26.31
C GLY A 107 -14.57 29.35 26.55
N ALA A 108 -14.76 30.12 27.63
CA ALA A 108 -15.94 30.97 27.77
C ALA A 108 -15.72 32.24 26.93
N VAL A 109 -16.49 32.40 25.86
CA VAL A 109 -16.42 33.55 24.97
C VAL A 109 -17.55 34.54 25.28
N PRO A 110 -17.23 35.77 25.74
CA PRO A 110 -18.20 36.85 25.78
C PRO A 110 -18.72 37.15 24.37
N GLU A 111 -19.96 37.62 24.28
CA GLU A 111 -20.53 38.07 23.00
C GLU A 111 -19.63 39.11 22.30
N GLY A 112 -19.47 38.98 20.98
CA GLY A 112 -18.65 39.89 20.19
C GLY A 112 -17.14 39.61 20.22
N THR A 113 -16.67 38.55 20.89
CA THR A 113 -15.26 38.14 20.88
C THR A 113 -14.97 37.10 19.80
N THR A 114 -13.80 37.19 19.17
CA THR A 114 -13.28 36.16 18.26
C THR A 114 -12.14 35.41 18.94
N ILE A 115 -12.26 34.09 19.05
CA ILE A 115 -11.15 33.21 19.42
C ILE A 115 -10.56 32.62 18.15
N SER A 116 -9.23 32.68 18.04
CA SER A 116 -8.49 31.96 17.00
C SER A 116 -7.94 30.68 17.62
N GLY A 117 -8.24 29.54 16.98
CA GLY A 117 -7.69 28.23 17.30
C GLY A 117 -7.38 27.49 16.01
N SER A 118 -6.45 26.55 16.07
CA SER A 118 -6.19 25.59 15.00
C SER A 118 -6.90 24.30 15.37
N PHE A 119 -7.73 23.78 14.46
CA PHE A 119 -8.18 22.39 14.56
C PHE A 119 -7.09 21.52 13.95
N ASP A 120 -6.39 20.77 14.80
CA ASP A 120 -5.29 19.91 14.37
C ASP A 120 -5.84 18.53 13.99
N PHE A 121 -6.40 18.44 12.78
CA PHE A 121 -6.83 17.16 12.19
C PHE A 121 -5.66 16.53 11.43
N ALA A 122 -5.37 15.25 11.71
CA ALA A 122 -4.58 14.40 10.84
C ALA A 122 -5.51 13.34 10.24
N ALA A 123 -5.69 13.35 8.92
CA ALA A 123 -6.45 12.32 8.22
C ALA A 123 -5.64 11.00 8.18
N GLY A 124 -6.33 9.87 8.30
CA GLY A 124 -5.74 8.55 8.03
C GLY A 124 -5.58 8.29 6.53
N ALA A 125 -4.98 7.15 6.18
CA ALA A 125 -4.62 6.77 4.82
C ALA A 125 -5.81 6.67 3.83
N ASP A 126 -7.05 6.50 4.32
CA ASP A 126 -8.27 6.48 3.51
C ASP A 126 -9.09 7.79 3.51
N GLY A 127 -8.63 8.80 4.25
CA GLY A 127 -9.27 10.10 4.35
C GLY A 127 -10.45 10.13 5.32
N ALA A 128 -10.60 11.25 6.05
CA ALA A 128 -11.77 11.48 6.89
C ALA A 128 -13.02 11.70 6.01
N THR A 129 -14.04 10.86 6.16
CA THR A 129 -15.36 11.08 5.53
C THR A 129 -16.27 11.96 6.39
#